data_AF-A0A2D6IX91-F1
#
_entry.id   AF-A0A2D6IX91-F1
#
_cell.length_a   1.000
_cell.length_b   1.000
_cell.length_c   1.000
_cell.angle_alpha   90.00
_cell.angle_beta   90.00
_cell.angle_gamma   90.00
#
_symmetry.space_group_name_H-M   'P 1'
#
loop_
_entity.id
_entity.type
_entity.pdbx_description
1 polymer ?
#
loop_
_entity_poly.entity_id
_entity_poly.type
_entity_poly.pdbx_seq_one_letter_code
_entity_poly.pdbx_strand_id
1 'polypeptide(L)'
;MAQLAIKVRGEVLSSNFDEWKLDLIAQIQSVNTELTTEAQFAQAQTNVKNFKAAEQALKKAKESAINQASDIQRLFSAIDEVSGEVRQVRLSLERQIKQRKSEIKEEIVELGIANIEKHIELQGPDFQRIDHSDYLDRGIFEEAMKYRSNINALHDAIDDTCRRIKSLIDEKVALVKNNAMKLDSLPVTHQALFQDRSELLALDASQLDELIDKRIAVLEQKIGTTNKDQDDEPTVPDEADVDLSVDTEAKETYAAIIELLATPVEAETFFRALRSAYSGNPLVRTFQLEKA
;
A
#
# COMPACT_ATOMS: atom_id res chain seq x y z
N MET A 1 7.52 36.34 -1.52
CA MET A 1 7.87 36.59 -0.10
C MET A 1 8.76 37.82 -0.05
N ALA A 2 8.40 38.85 0.72
CA ALA A 2 9.31 39.98 0.96
C ALA A 2 10.51 39.50 1.77
N GLN A 3 11.70 40.07 1.52
CA GLN A 3 12.91 39.73 2.26
C GLN A 3 12.78 40.24 3.70
N LEU A 4 12.89 39.35 4.69
CA LEU A 4 12.89 39.73 6.10
C LEU A 4 14.25 40.37 6.43
N ALA A 5 14.25 41.68 6.64
CA ALA A 5 15.43 42.45 7.03
C ALA A 5 15.23 43.01 8.44
N ILE A 6 15.95 42.45 9.40
CA ILE A 6 15.92 42.90 10.80
C ILE A 6 17.28 43.54 11.12
N LYS A 7 17.28 44.82 11.51
CA LYS A 7 18.47 45.52 12.02
C LYS A 7 18.31 45.70 13.52
N VAL A 8 19.15 45.03 14.31
CA VAL A 8 19.20 45.17 15.77
C VAL A 8 20.54 45.81 16.16
N ARG A 9 20.52 46.84 17.00
CA ARG A 9 21.72 47.48 17.56
C ARG A 9 21.63 47.46 19.08
N GLY A 10 22.38 46.55 19.71
CA GLY A 10 22.59 46.55 21.15
C GLY A 10 23.91 47.25 21.47
N GLU A 11 23.91 48.58 21.51
CA GLU A 11 25.09 49.35 21.95
C GLU A 11 24.68 50.46 22.91
N VAL A 12 25.56 50.75 23.86
CA VAL A 12 25.44 51.93 24.71
C VAL A 12 25.90 53.14 23.87
N LEU A 13 24.96 53.79 23.19
CA LEU A 13 25.22 54.86 22.21
C LEU A 13 26.01 56.05 22.79
N SER A 14 25.69 56.42 24.02
CA SER A 14 26.40 57.43 24.80
C SER A 14 26.08 57.21 26.26
N SER A 15 27.12 57.12 27.09
CA SER A 15 26.97 57.01 28.53
C SER A 15 27.83 58.06 29.18
N ASN A 16 27.20 59.11 29.70
CA ASN A 16 27.87 60.03 30.63
C ASN A 16 27.97 59.42 32.04
N PHE A 17 27.67 58.12 32.20
CA PHE A 17 27.61 57.47 33.49
C PHE A 17 28.94 57.52 34.23
N ASP A 18 30.07 57.39 33.54
CA ASP A 18 31.39 57.40 34.19
C ASP A 18 31.74 58.78 34.77
N GLU A 19 31.50 59.86 34.00
CA GLU A 19 31.66 61.24 34.46
C GLU A 19 30.65 61.57 35.57
N TRP A 20 29.37 61.23 35.36
CA TRP A 20 28.30 61.48 36.33
C TRP A 20 28.49 60.68 37.63
N LYS A 21 29.03 59.47 37.56
CA LYS A 21 29.39 58.64 38.72
C LYS A 21 30.53 59.28 39.52
N LEU A 22 31.56 59.80 38.86
CA LEU A 22 32.66 60.49 39.53
C LEU A 22 32.17 61.74 40.25
N ASP A 23 31.36 62.56 39.59
CA ASP A 23 30.76 63.77 40.19
C ASP A 23 29.83 63.43 41.36
N LEU A 24 29.01 62.39 41.24
CA LEU A 24 28.13 61.96 42.32
C LEU A 24 28.92 61.43 43.53
N ILE A 25 29.99 60.68 43.30
CA ILE A 25 30.88 60.20 44.37
C ILE A 25 31.56 61.38 45.07
N ALA A 26 32.06 62.36 44.31
CA ALA A 26 32.66 63.57 44.87
C ALA A 26 31.65 64.38 45.71
N GLN A 27 30.41 64.51 45.21
CA GLN A 27 29.32 65.14 45.96
C GLN A 27 29.01 64.39 47.26
N ILE A 28 28.91 63.06 47.23
CA ILE A 28 28.71 62.22 48.43
C ILE A 28 29.85 62.42 49.45
N GLN A 29 31.10 62.46 48.99
CA GLN A 29 32.27 62.67 49.85
C GLN A 29 32.36 64.08 50.44
N SER A 30 31.79 65.09 49.76
CA SER A 30 31.77 66.49 50.21
C SER A 30 30.67 66.81 51.23
N VAL A 31 29.80 65.84 51.54
CA VAL A 31 28.69 66.04 52.49
C VAL A 31 29.26 66.17 53.90
N ASN A 32 29.00 67.31 54.52
CA ASN A 32 29.29 67.50 55.93
C ASN A 32 28.25 66.77 56.78
N THR A 33 28.70 65.81 57.59
CA THR A 33 27.87 65.03 58.51
C THR A 33 27.68 65.71 59.87
N GLU A 34 28.46 66.75 60.17
CA GLU A 34 28.35 67.54 61.40
C GLU A 34 27.65 68.87 61.12
N LEU A 35 26.35 68.93 61.42
CA LEU A 35 25.49 70.07 61.14
C LEU A 35 25.29 70.90 62.41
N THR A 36 25.87 72.10 62.44
CA THR A 36 25.85 73.00 63.61
C THR A 36 25.25 74.36 63.30
N THR A 37 25.10 74.73 62.03
CA THR A 37 24.57 76.03 61.60
C THR A 37 23.38 75.88 60.66
N GLU A 38 22.47 76.85 60.66
CA GLU A 38 21.26 76.86 59.80
C GLU A 38 21.61 76.72 58.30
N ALA A 39 22.71 77.33 57.87
CA ALA A 39 23.22 77.19 56.49
C ALA A 39 23.64 75.75 56.15
N GLN A 40 24.25 75.03 57.10
CA GLN A 40 24.61 73.62 56.91
C GLN A 40 23.37 72.73 56.85
N PHE A 41 22.33 73.00 57.63
CA PHE A 41 21.05 72.28 57.55
C PHE A 41 20.35 72.49 56.20
N ALA A 42 20.31 73.73 55.69
CA ALA A 42 19.76 74.03 54.36
C ALA A 42 20.54 73.32 53.22
N GLN A 43 21.87 73.29 53.32
CA GLN A 43 22.72 72.59 52.36
C GLN A 43 22.52 71.07 52.44
N ALA A 44 22.45 70.49 53.64
CA ALA A 44 22.19 69.07 53.83
C ALA A 44 20.83 68.65 53.29
N GLN A 45 19.79 69.46 53.48
CA GLN A 45 18.45 69.20 52.93
C GLN A 45 18.43 69.24 51.40
N THR A 46 19.21 70.13 50.79
CA THR A 46 19.41 70.20 49.34
C THR A 46 20.16 68.97 48.83
N ASN A 47 21.24 68.56 49.52
CA ASN A 47 22.00 67.35 49.19
C ASN A 47 21.12 66.09 49.27
N VAL A 48 20.27 65.96 50.29
CA VAL A 48 19.32 64.83 50.43
C VAL A 48 18.34 64.78 49.25
N LYS A 49 17.79 65.92 48.83
CA LYS A 49 16.90 65.98 47.65
C LYS A 49 17.64 65.58 46.37
N ASN A 50 18.87 66.06 46.20
CA ASN A 50 19.70 65.75 45.03
C ASN A 50 20.07 64.26 44.97
N PHE A 51 20.47 63.66 46.10
CA PHE A 51 20.76 62.23 46.16
C PHE A 51 19.52 61.36 45.91
N LYS A 52 18.35 61.77 46.42
CA LYS A 52 17.09 61.08 46.12
C LYS A 52 16.73 61.14 44.62
N ALA A 53 16.96 62.28 43.97
CA ALA A 53 16.74 62.42 42.53
C ALA A 53 17.75 61.58 41.72
N ALA A 54 19.02 61.57 42.12
CA ALA A 54 20.07 60.75 41.53
C ALA A 54 19.76 59.25 41.63
N GLU A 55 19.30 58.78 42.79
CA GLU A 55 18.89 57.38 43.00
C GLU A 55 17.72 56.98 42.09
N GLN A 56 16.71 57.84 41.95
CA GLN A 56 15.59 57.59 41.04
C GLN A 56 16.02 57.56 39.57
N ALA A 57 16.94 58.44 39.15
CA ALA A 57 17.48 58.44 37.80
C ALA A 57 18.24 57.14 37.49
N LEU A 58 19.05 56.65 38.44
CA LEU A 58 19.74 55.36 38.32
C LEU A 58 18.77 54.18 38.16
N LYS A 59 17.71 54.13 38.96
CA LYS A 59 16.68 53.08 38.85
C LYS A 59 15.99 53.10 37.49
N LYS A 60 15.58 54.28 37.01
CA LYS A 60 14.95 54.44 35.70
C LYS A 60 15.87 54.07 34.54
N ALA A 61 17.15 54.46 34.60
CA ALA A 61 18.14 54.10 33.58
C ALA A 61 18.36 52.58 33.53
N LYS A 62 18.45 51.93 34.70
CA LYS A 62 18.55 50.47 34.82
C LYS A 62 17.29 49.76 34.28
N GLU A 63 16.10 50.21 34.67
CA GLU A 63 14.82 49.65 34.18
C GLU A 63 14.68 49.84 32.67
N SER A 64 15.03 51.01 32.14
CA SER A 64 15.03 51.27 30.69
C SER A 64 15.98 50.34 29.95
N ALA A 65 17.19 50.09 30.48
CA ALA A 65 18.14 49.16 29.87
C ALA A 65 17.64 47.70 29.90
N ILE A 66 17.00 47.27 31.00
CA ILE A 66 16.38 45.94 31.13
C ILE A 66 15.20 45.80 30.15
N ASN A 67 14.35 46.80 30.02
CA ASN A 67 13.20 46.78 29.11
C ASN A 67 13.65 46.66 27.64
N GLN A 68 14.69 47.39 27.22
CA GLN A 68 15.23 47.28 25.87
C GLN A 68 15.81 45.88 25.59
N ALA A 69 16.49 45.27 26.57
CA ALA A 69 16.91 43.87 26.47
C ALA A 69 15.71 42.91 26.38
N SER A 70 14.63 43.20 27.11
CA SER A 70 13.39 42.39 27.09
C SER A 70 12.67 42.44 25.75
N ASP A 71 12.67 43.59 25.06
CA ASP A 71 12.04 43.73 23.74
C ASP A 71 12.82 43.00 22.65
N ILE A 72 14.16 42.98 22.72
CA ILE A 72 15.01 42.14 21.87
C ILE A 72 14.74 40.65 22.13
N GLN A 73 14.64 40.25 23.40
CA GLN A 73 14.34 38.88 23.77
C GLN A 73 12.96 38.44 23.27
N ARG A 74 11.93 39.29 23.41
CA ARG A 74 10.59 39.06 22.85
C ARG A 74 10.62 38.90 21.34
N LEU A 75 11.39 39.72 20.63
CA LEU A 75 11.57 39.60 19.18
C LEU A 75 12.16 38.24 18.80
N PHE A 76 13.20 37.77 19.48
CA PHE A 76 13.78 36.45 19.20
C PHE A 76 12.82 35.32 19.53
N SER A 77 12.10 35.39 20.66
CA SER A 77 11.07 34.40 20.99
C SER A 77 9.96 34.35 19.94
N ALA A 78 9.50 35.50 19.43
CA ALA A 78 8.52 35.55 18.35
C ALA A 78 9.07 34.99 17.02
N ILE A 79 10.34 35.23 16.71
CA ILE A 79 11.01 34.63 15.55
C ILE A 79 11.08 33.11 15.69
N ASP A 80 11.45 32.60 16.86
CA ASP A 80 11.55 31.17 17.14
C ASP A 80 10.17 30.48 17.09
N GLU A 81 9.13 31.14 17.62
CA GLU A 81 7.74 30.69 17.54
C GLU A 81 7.28 30.56 16.08
N VAL A 82 7.40 31.64 15.30
CA VAL A 82 7.02 31.65 13.88
C VAL A 82 7.86 30.65 13.07
N SER A 83 9.16 30.54 13.36
CA SER A 83 10.05 29.54 12.74
C SER A 83 9.62 28.11 13.07
N GLY A 84 9.21 27.87 14.32
CA GLY A 84 8.62 26.62 14.79
C GLY A 84 7.35 26.26 14.03
N GLU A 85 6.40 27.19 13.93
CA GLU A 85 5.16 26.98 13.18
C GLU A 85 5.41 26.68 11.70
N VAL A 86 6.26 27.48 11.04
CA VAL A 86 6.63 27.28 9.63
C VAL A 86 7.27 25.90 9.44
N ARG A 87 8.15 25.46 10.35
CA ARG A 87 8.75 24.13 10.31
C ARG A 87 7.70 23.03 10.42
N GLN A 88 6.75 23.15 11.34
CA GLN A 88 5.68 22.17 11.51
C GLN A 88 4.80 22.06 10.27
N VAL A 89 4.35 23.21 9.73
CA VAL A 89 3.53 23.26 8.51
C VAL A 89 4.29 22.67 7.33
N ARG A 90 5.57 23.03 7.12
CA ARG A 90 6.40 22.46 6.06
C ARG A 90 6.48 20.94 6.15
N LEU A 91 6.82 20.40 7.33
CA LEU A 91 6.97 18.95 7.52
C LEU A 91 5.65 18.21 7.32
N SER A 92 4.54 18.79 7.78
CA SER A 92 3.19 18.24 7.58
C SER A 92 2.84 18.20 6.08
N LEU A 93 3.03 19.30 5.36
CA LEU A 93 2.77 19.39 3.93
C LEU A 93 3.68 18.44 3.12
N GLU A 94 4.97 18.33 3.45
CA GLU A 94 5.87 17.38 2.80
C GLU A 94 5.40 15.92 2.96
N ARG A 95 4.91 15.55 4.15
CA ARG A 95 4.33 14.22 4.40
C ARG A 95 3.05 14.01 3.61
N GLN A 96 2.12 14.97 3.65
CA GLN A 96 0.87 14.92 2.90
C GLN A 96 1.10 14.80 1.39
N ILE A 97 2.05 15.56 0.83
CA ILE A 97 2.39 15.48 -0.59
C ILE A 97 2.93 14.10 -0.95
N LYS A 98 3.82 13.53 -0.13
CA LYS A 98 4.36 12.18 -0.39
C LYS A 98 3.27 11.12 -0.32
N GLN A 99 2.44 11.17 0.72
CA GLN A 99 1.32 10.25 0.91
C GLN A 99 0.34 10.35 -0.26
N ARG A 100 -0.17 11.55 -0.56
CA ARG A 100 -1.14 11.75 -1.63
C ARG A 100 -0.60 11.35 -3.00
N LYS A 101 0.70 11.52 -3.26
CA LYS A 101 1.32 11.02 -4.50
C LYS A 101 1.36 9.49 -4.58
N SER A 102 1.51 8.78 -3.46
CA SER A 102 1.40 7.31 -3.43
C SER A 102 -0.03 6.88 -3.70
N GLU A 103 -0.98 7.47 -2.96
CA GLU A 103 -2.41 7.17 -3.09
C GLU A 103 -2.91 7.41 -4.52
N ILE A 104 -2.55 8.54 -5.14
CA ILE A 104 -2.94 8.82 -6.54
C ILE A 104 -2.37 7.76 -7.50
N LYS A 105 -1.14 7.27 -7.29
CA LYS A 105 -0.58 6.22 -8.15
C LYS A 105 -1.35 4.91 -8.00
N GLU A 106 -1.73 4.56 -6.78
CA GLU A 106 -2.53 3.37 -6.49
C GLU A 106 -3.93 3.49 -7.11
N GLU A 107 -4.60 4.63 -6.90
CA GLU A 107 -5.92 4.96 -7.49
C GLU A 107 -5.90 4.84 -9.02
N ILE A 108 -4.85 5.34 -9.68
CA ILE A 108 -4.72 5.27 -11.13
C ILE A 108 -4.56 3.82 -11.61
N VAL A 109 -3.78 3.00 -10.92
CA VAL A 109 -3.60 1.58 -11.26
C VAL A 109 -4.91 0.83 -11.09
N GLU A 110 -5.60 1.05 -9.97
CA GLU A 110 -6.91 0.44 -9.71
C GLU A 110 -7.94 0.85 -10.75
N LEU A 111 -7.97 2.12 -11.16
CA LEU A 111 -8.83 2.60 -12.24
C LEU A 111 -8.51 1.92 -13.57
N GLY A 112 -7.22 1.73 -13.88
CA GLY A 112 -6.77 1.03 -15.07
C GLY A 112 -7.23 -0.44 -15.09
N ILE A 113 -7.04 -1.16 -13.98
CA ILE A 113 -7.48 -2.55 -13.80
C ILE A 113 -9.00 -2.63 -13.93
N ALA A 114 -9.74 -1.81 -13.19
CA ALA A 114 -11.20 -1.79 -13.24
C ALA A 114 -11.75 -1.48 -14.65
N ASN A 115 -11.05 -0.67 -15.43
CA ASN A 115 -11.40 -0.40 -16.83
C ASN A 115 -11.25 -1.64 -17.72
N ILE A 116 -10.22 -2.46 -17.48
CA ILE A 116 -10.02 -3.73 -18.17
C ILE A 116 -11.02 -4.78 -17.70
N GLU A 117 -11.26 -4.91 -16.39
CA GLU A 117 -12.29 -5.80 -15.84
C GLU A 117 -13.65 -5.52 -16.47
N LYS A 118 -14.06 -4.25 -16.51
CA LYS A 118 -15.29 -3.85 -17.18
C LYS A 118 -15.31 -4.19 -18.68
N HIS A 119 -14.17 -4.10 -19.36
CA HIS A 119 -14.08 -4.48 -20.78
C HIS A 119 -14.24 -5.99 -20.97
N ILE A 120 -13.70 -6.79 -20.06
CA ILE A 120 -13.85 -8.25 -20.01
C ILE A 120 -15.30 -8.64 -19.72
N GLU A 121 -15.94 -7.97 -18.76
CA GLU A 121 -17.34 -8.22 -18.40
C GLU A 121 -18.32 -8.01 -19.57
N LEU A 122 -18.01 -7.08 -20.47
CA LEU A 122 -18.80 -6.81 -21.66
C LEU A 122 -18.67 -7.89 -22.76
N GLN A 123 -17.73 -8.82 -22.62
CA GLN A 123 -17.52 -9.89 -23.60
C GLN A 123 -18.52 -11.04 -23.44
N GLY A 124 -18.57 -11.91 -24.46
CA GLY A 124 -19.50 -13.03 -24.51
C GLY A 124 -19.25 -14.12 -23.44
N PRO A 125 -20.23 -15.02 -23.22
CA PRO A 125 -20.17 -16.03 -22.16
C PRO A 125 -19.07 -17.08 -22.36
N ASP A 126 -18.63 -17.34 -23.61
CA ASP A 126 -17.52 -18.24 -23.87
C ASP A 126 -16.18 -17.65 -23.44
N PHE A 127 -15.98 -16.34 -23.59
CA PHE A 127 -14.76 -15.67 -23.16
C PHE A 127 -14.65 -15.66 -21.64
N GLN A 128 -15.76 -15.40 -20.94
CA GLN A 128 -15.82 -15.40 -19.47
C GLN A 128 -15.49 -16.76 -18.80
N ARG A 129 -15.43 -17.85 -19.58
CA ARG A 129 -15.06 -19.18 -19.08
C ARG A 129 -13.55 -19.41 -19.01
N ILE A 130 -12.77 -18.47 -19.53
CA ILE A 130 -11.31 -18.57 -19.65
C ILE A 130 -10.66 -17.72 -18.55
N ASP A 131 -9.45 -18.07 -18.16
CA ASP A 131 -8.67 -17.25 -17.24
C ASP A 131 -8.32 -15.88 -17.86
N HIS A 132 -8.38 -14.84 -17.03
CA HIS A 132 -8.14 -13.45 -17.40
C HIS A 132 -7.01 -12.81 -16.57
N SER A 133 -6.39 -13.57 -15.67
CA SER A 133 -5.39 -13.09 -14.70
C SER A 133 -4.23 -12.34 -15.38
N ASP A 134 -3.81 -12.81 -16.56
CA ASP A 134 -2.72 -12.19 -17.34
C ASP A 134 -2.99 -10.73 -17.74
N TYR A 135 -4.25 -10.36 -17.97
CA TYR A 135 -4.64 -9.01 -18.38
C TYR A 135 -4.78 -8.05 -17.19
N LEU A 136 -4.97 -8.60 -15.99
CA LEU A 136 -5.26 -7.87 -14.75
C LEU A 136 -4.02 -7.78 -13.84
N ASP A 137 -2.87 -8.28 -14.27
CA ASP A 137 -1.63 -8.18 -13.50
C ASP A 137 -1.26 -6.71 -13.24
N ARG A 138 -1.21 -6.39 -11.95
CA ARG A 138 -0.83 -5.07 -11.44
C ARG A 138 0.57 -4.66 -11.90
N GLY A 139 1.49 -5.61 -12.07
CA GLY A 139 2.87 -5.36 -12.49
C GLY A 139 2.95 -4.62 -13.82
N ILE A 140 2.08 -4.96 -14.79
CA ILE A 140 2.06 -4.33 -16.12
C ILE A 140 1.76 -2.82 -16.02
N PHE A 141 0.83 -2.44 -15.15
CA PHE A 141 0.44 -1.04 -14.94
C PHE A 141 1.52 -0.27 -14.16
N GLU A 142 2.12 -0.90 -13.15
CA GLU A 142 3.20 -0.29 -12.37
C GLU A 142 4.47 -0.05 -13.20
N GLU A 143 4.82 -0.97 -14.09
CA GLU A 143 5.94 -0.81 -15.02
C GLU A 143 5.75 0.36 -15.99
N ALA A 144 4.53 0.53 -16.51
CA ALA A 144 4.19 1.65 -17.39
C ALA A 144 4.39 3.03 -16.72
N MET A 145 4.18 3.09 -15.40
CA MET A 145 4.31 4.32 -14.62
C MET A 145 5.72 4.61 -14.11
N LYS A 146 6.63 3.63 -14.10
CA LYS A 146 7.93 3.67 -13.39
C LYS A 146 8.77 4.93 -13.65
N TYR A 147 8.76 5.45 -14.87
CA TYR A 147 9.57 6.60 -15.29
C TYR A 147 8.78 7.92 -15.37
N ARG A 148 7.60 7.99 -14.76
CA ARG A 148 6.70 9.16 -14.84
C ARG A 148 6.45 9.75 -13.45
N SER A 149 6.48 11.08 -13.37
CA SER A 149 6.31 11.84 -12.12
C SER A 149 5.17 12.87 -12.17
N ASN A 150 4.64 13.15 -13.36
CA ASN A 150 3.49 14.02 -13.58
C ASN A 150 2.20 13.18 -13.60
N ILE A 151 1.17 13.61 -12.88
CA ILE A 151 -0.13 12.92 -12.78
C ILE A 151 -0.76 12.71 -14.16
N ASN A 152 -0.76 13.73 -15.02
CA ASN A 152 -1.34 13.60 -16.37
C ASN A 152 -0.57 12.55 -17.19
N ALA A 153 0.76 12.56 -17.08
CA ALA A 153 1.59 11.57 -17.77
C ALA A 153 1.42 10.14 -17.22
N LEU A 154 0.98 9.97 -15.97
CA LEU A 154 0.61 8.68 -15.40
C LEU A 154 -0.71 8.19 -16.00
N HIS A 155 -1.72 9.05 -16.08
CA HIS A 155 -2.99 8.73 -16.74
C HIS A 155 -2.77 8.36 -18.21
N ASP A 156 -2.02 9.16 -18.96
CA ASP A 156 -1.75 8.89 -20.39
C ASP A 156 -1.09 7.51 -20.58
N ALA A 157 -0.10 7.18 -19.74
CA ALA A 157 0.60 5.90 -19.82
C ALA A 157 -0.32 4.70 -19.50
N ILE A 158 -1.22 4.86 -18.54
CA ILE A 158 -2.19 3.83 -18.16
C ILE A 158 -3.26 3.69 -19.23
N ASP A 159 -3.73 4.78 -19.81
CA ASP A 159 -4.69 4.75 -20.92
C ASP A 159 -4.08 4.07 -22.16
N ASP A 160 -2.82 4.35 -22.49
CA ASP A 160 -2.07 3.64 -23.54
C ASP A 160 -1.98 2.14 -23.25
N THR A 161 -1.67 1.79 -22.00
CA THR A 161 -1.59 0.39 -21.57
C THR A 161 -2.94 -0.29 -21.67
N CYS A 162 -4.01 0.36 -21.21
CA CYS A 162 -5.38 -0.14 -21.33
C CYS A 162 -5.78 -0.33 -22.79
N ARG A 163 -5.45 0.61 -23.69
CA ARG A 163 -5.70 0.46 -25.13
C ARG A 163 -5.02 -0.78 -25.69
N ARG A 164 -3.74 -1.00 -25.34
CA ARG A 164 -2.97 -2.18 -25.76
C ARG A 164 -3.61 -3.48 -25.26
N ILE A 165 -3.92 -3.56 -23.97
CA ILE A 165 -4.54 -4.75 -23.35
C ILE A 165 -5.91 -5.02 -23.98
N LYS A 166 -6.74 -4.00 -24.20
CA LYS A 166 -8.04 -4.14 -24.88
C LYS A 166 -7.90 -4.76 -26.27
N SER A 167 -6.91 -4.32 -27.06
CA SER A 167 -6.64 -4.92 -28.37
C SER A 167 -6.31 -6.42 -28.25
N LEU A 168 -5.47 -6.80 -27.27
CA LEU A 168 -5.12 -8.20 -27.03
C LEU A 168 -6.33 -9.03 -26.58
N ILE A 169 -7.22 -8.44 -25.76
CA ILE A 169 -8.48 -9.06 -25.37
C ILE A 169 -9.37 -9.27 -26.59
N ASP A 170 -9.55 -8.26 -27.44
CA ASP A 170 -10.40 -8.34 -28.62
C ASP A 170 -9.91 -9.42 -29.60
N GLU A 171 -8.59 -9.54 -29.78
CA GLU A 171 -7.95 -10.62 -30.55
C GLU A 171 -8.24 -12.00 -29.93
N LYS A 172 -8.08 -12.14 -28.61
CA LYS A 172 -8.35 -13.41 -27.92
C LYS A 172 -9.84 -13.76 -27.95
N VAL A 173 -10.74 -12.78 -27.81
CA VAL A 173 -12.20 -12.97 -27.93
C VAL A 173 -12.55 -13.53 -29.31
N ALA A 174 -11.95 -13.01 -30.38
CA ALA A 174 -12.19 -13.51 -31.73
C ALA A 174 -11.73 -14.97 -31.88
N LEU A 175 -10.55 -15.31 -31.34
CA LEU A 175 -10.05 -16.69 -31.32
C LEU A 175 -10.99 -17.62 -30.55
N VAL A 176 -11.40 -17.23 -29.35
CA VAL A 176 -12.29 -18.01 -28.48
C VAL A 176 -13.63 -18.25 -29.14
N LYS A 177 -14.19 -17.22 -29.80
CA LYS A 177 -15.43 -17.34 -30.55
C LYS A 177 -15.31 -18.33 -31.71
N ASN A 178 -14.19 -18.32 -32.44
CA ASN A 178 -13.93 -19.29 -33.49
C ASN A 178 -13.84 -20.71 -32.94
N ASN A 179 -13.14 -20.90 -31.83
CA ASN A 179 -13.02 -22.20 -31.15
C ASN A 179 -14.39 -22.71 -30.65
N ALA A 180 -15.21 -21.84 -30.06
CA ALA A 180 -16.57 -22.16 -29.63
C ALA A 180 -17.42 -22.62 -30.81
N MET A 181 -17.40 -21.87 -31.93
CA MET A 181 -18.13 -22.24 -33.15
C MET A 181 -17.68 -23.60 -33.70
N LYS A 182 -16.38 -23.91 -33.67
CA LYS A 182 -15.87 -25.22 -34.09
C LYS A 182 -16.45 -26.33 -33.21
N LEU A 183 -16.36 -26.20 -31.89
CA LEU A 183 -16.87 -27.20 -30.94
C LEU A 183 -18.39 -27.38 -31.07
N ASP A 184 -19.14 -26.29 -31.25
CA ASP A 184 -20.60 -26.33 -31.40
C ASP A 184 -21.04 -26.93 -32.74
N SER A 185 -20.20 -26.86 -33.78
CA SER A 185 -20.46 -27.46 -35.09
C SER A 185 -20.22 -28.98 -35.14
N LEU A 186 -19.62 -29.57 -34.09
CA LEU A 186 -19.37 -31.00 -34.02
C LEU A 186 -20.68 -31.81 -33.87
N PRO A 187 -20.74 -33.04 -34.42
CA PRO A 187 -21.89 -33.92 -34.24
C PRO A 187 -22.21 -34.16 -32.76
N VAL A 188 -23.50 -34.29 -32.42
CA VAL A 188 -23.99 -34.49 -31.04
C VAL A 188 -23.32 -35.70 -30.35
N THR A 189 -22.97 -36.73 -31.12
CA THR A 189 -22.23 -37.92 -30.64
C THR A 189 -20.84 -37.59 -30.13
N HIS A 190 -20.17 -36.58 -30.70
CA HIS A 190 -18.81 -36.18 -30.35
C HIS A 190 -18.78 -35.04 -29.32
N GLN A 191 -19.86 -34.26 -29.17
CA GLN A 191 -19.95 -33.17 -28.19
C GLN A 191 -19.70 -33.65 -26.75
N ALA A 192 -20.10 -34.89 -26.42
CA ALA A 192 -19.88 -35.46 -25.09
C ALA A 192 -18.38 -35.59 -24.70
N LEU A 193 -17.46 -35.59 -25.68
CA LEU A 193 -16.01 -35.72 -25.47
C LEU A 193 -15.30 -34.43 -25.03
N PHE A 194 -16.02 -33.31 -25.03
CA PHE A 194 -15.46 -31.96 -24.85
C PHE A 194 -16.13 -31.23 -23.67
N GLN A 195 -16.23 -31.91 -22.52
CA GLN A 195 -16.80 -31.35 -21.29
C GLN A 195 -15.88 -30.28 -20.67
N ASP A 196 -14.58 -30.35 -20.94
CA ASP A 196 -13.51 -29.42 -20.56
C ASP A 196 -13.48 -28.16 -21.44
N ARG A 197 -14.65 -27.61 -21.73
CA ARG A 197 -14.83 -26.51 -22.70
C ARG A 197 -13.97 -25.28 -22.39
N SER A 198 -13.80 -24.91 -21.11
CA SER A 198 -13.00 -23.74 -20.71
C SER A 198 -11.54 -23.84 -21.16
N GLU A 199 -10.93 -25.01 -21.01
CA GLU A 199 -9.53 -25.24 -21.41
C GLU A 199 -9.39 -25.27 -22.93
N LEU A 200 -10.32 -25.95 -23.60
CA LEU A 200 -10.33 -26.07 -25.06
C LEU A 200 -10.52 -24.73 -25.78
N LEU A 201 -11.36 -23.86 -25.22
CA LEU A 201 -11.58 -22.53 -25.77
C LEU A 201 -10.32 -21.65 -25.70
N ALA A 202 -9.46 -21.86 -24.70
CA ALA A 202 -8.24 -21.09 -24.47
C ALA A 202 -7.07 -21.48 -25.40
N LEU A 203 -7.13 -22.68 -26.00
CA LEU A 203 -6.08 -23.21 -26.88
C LEU A 203 -5.95 -22.43 -28.19
N ASP A 204 -4.77 -22.51 -28.81
CA ASP A 204 -4.61 -22.04 -30.18
C ASP A 204 -5.40 -22.90 -31.16
N ALA A 205 -5.86 -22.30 -32.25
CA ALA A 205 -6.78 -22.94 -33.20
C ALA A 205 -6.25 -24.28 -33.75
N SER A 206 -4.94 -24.39 -34.02
CA SER A 206 -4.32 -25.63 -34.53
C SER A 206 -4.22 -26.71 -33.45
N GLN A 207 -3.91 -26.33 -32.21
CA GLN A 207 -3.84 -27.27 -31.08
C GLN A 207 -5.22 -27.84 -30.77
N LEU A 208 -6.27 -27.02 -30.87
CA LEU A 208 -7.64 -27.46 -30.72
C LEU A 208 -8.02 -28.47 -31.81
N ASP A 209 -7.69 -28.20 -33.07
CA ASP A 209 -7.99 -29.10 -34.19
C ASP A 209 -7.32 -30.48 -33.99
N GLU A 210 -6.03 -30.50 -33.66
CA GLU A 210 -5.29 -31.75 -33.38
C GLU A 210 -5.91 -32.54 -32.21
N LEU A 211 -6.36 -31.84 -31.17
CA LEU A 211 -6.95 -32.48 -29.99
C LEU A 211 -8.34 -33.04 -30.30
N ILE A 212 -9.15 -32.32 -31.08
CA ILE A 212 -10.45 -32.81 -31.58
C ILE A 212 -10.25 -34.09 -32.39
N ASP A 213 -9.36 -34.07 -33.38
CA ASP A 213 -9.09 -35.22 -34.25
C ASP A 213 -8.63 -36.43 -33.42
N LYS A 214 -7.71 -36.21 -32.47
CA LYS A 214 -7.22 -37.26 -31.57
C LYS A 214 -8.34 -37.87 -30.73
N ARG A 215 -9.23 -37.06 -30.15
CA ARG A 215 -10.32 -37.57 -29.29
C ARG A 215 -11.38 -38.32 -30.10
N ILE A 216 -11.72 -37.83 -31.30
CA ILE A 216 -12.66 -38.51 -32.20
C ILE A 216 -12.08 -39.84 -32.67
N ALA A 217 -10.81 -39.88 -33.10
CA ALA A 217 -10.16 -41.13 -33.53
C ALA A 217 -10.16 -42.21 -32.44
N VAL A 218 -9.94 -41.83 -31.17
CA VAL A 218 -10.01 -42.77 -30.04
C VAL A 218 -11.43 -43.30 -29.83
N LEU A 219 -12.46 -42.48 -29.99
CA LEU A 219 -13.86 -42.91 -29.88
C LEU A 219 -14.24 -43.86 -31.02
N GLU A 220 -13.89 -43.53 -32.26
CA GLU A 220 -14.19 -44.36 -33.43
C GLU A 220 -13.49 -45.73 -33.36
N GLN A 221 -12.24 -45.78 -32.87
CA GLN A 221 -11.53 -47.04 -32.62
C GLN A 221 -12.26 -47.92 -31.60
N LYS A 222 -12.76 -47.32 -30.50
CA LYS A 222 -13.49 -48.04 -29.46
C LYS A 222 -14.83 -48.60 -29.97
N ILE A 223 -15.59 -47.82 -30.74
CA ILE A 223 -16.85 -48.28 -31.34
C ILE A 223 -16.60 -49.41 -32.37
N GLY A 224 -15.52 -49.31 -33.14
CA GLY A 224 -15.13 -50.33 -34.12
C GLY A 224 -14.66 -51.66 -33.52
N THR A 225 -14.10 -51.66 -32.30
CA THR A 225 -13.75 -52.90 -31.57
C THR A 225 -14.97 -53.55 -30.94
N THR A 226 -15.88 -52.77 -30.33
CA THR A 226 -17.10 -53.31 -29.69
C THR A 226 -18.06 -53.96 -30.69
N ASN A 227 -18.11 -53.49 -31.94
CA ASN A 227 -18.92 -54.12 -33.00
C ASN A 227 -18.32 -55.42 -33.57
N LYS A 228 -17.04 -55.73 -33.32
CA LYS A 228 -16.42 -57.00 -33.75
C LYS A 228 -16.61 -58.13 -32.73
N ASP A 229 -16.94 -57.80 -31.49
CA ASP A 229 -17.17 -58.78 -30.42
C ASP A 229 -18.63 -59.28 -30.36
N GLN A 230 -19.51 -58.86 -31.29
CA GLN A 230 -20.94 -59.22 -31.32
C GLN A 230 -21.35 -60.25 -32.41
N ASP A 231 -20.41 -60.77 -33.22
CA ASP A 231 -20.71 -61.66 -34.36
C ASP A 231 -20.33 -63.15 -34.16
N ASP A 232 -19.90 -63.58 -32.97
CA ASP A 232 -19.58 -64.99 -32.68
C ASP A 232 -20.34 -65.54 -31.45
N GLU A 233 -21.45 -66.25 -31.69
CA GLU A 233 -21.98 -67.31 -30.79
C GLU A 233 -22.40 -68.50 -31.68
N PRO A 234 -22.07 -69.77 -31.34
CA PRO A 234 -22.66 -70.47 -30.18
C PRO A 234 -21.65 -71.39 -29.43
N THR A 235 -21.83 -71.84 -28.18
CA THR A 235 -22.75 -72.91 -27.75
C THR A 235 -22.52 -73.17 -26.24
N VAL A 236 -23.59 -73.26 -25.45
CA VAL A 236 -23.63 -73.72 -24.02
C VAL A 236 -24.26 -75.13 -24.06
N PRO A 237 -23.81 -76.19 -23.32
CA PRO A 237 -23.97 -76.24 -21.86
C PRO A 237 -22.95 -77.08 -21.03
N ASP A 238 -22.67 -76.67 -19.79
CA ASP A 238 -23.26 -77.31 -18.60
C ASP A 238 -22.96 -76.53 -17.31
N GLU A 239 -23.84 -76.73 -16.33
CA GLU A 239 -24.12 -75.94 -15.13
C GLU A 239 -22.97 -75.78 -14.11
N ALA A 240 -22.82 -74.56 -13.54
CA ALA A 240 -22.91 -74.31 -12.09
C ALA A 240 -22.70 -72.82 -11.74
N ASP A 241 -23.70 -72.30 -11.03
CA ASP A 241 -23.74 -71.15 -10.11
C ASP A 241 -23.42 -69.71 -10.59
N VAL A 242 -24.46 -68.89 -10.42
CA VAL A 242 -24.51 -67.45 -10.57
C VAL A 242 -23.65 -66.77 -9.50
N ASP A 243 -22.70 -65.93 -9.91
CA ASP A 243 -22.35 -64.74 -9.13
C ASP A 243 -22.08 -63.54 -10.07
N LEU A 244 -22.77 -62.44 -9.81
CA LEU A 244 -22.66 -61.20 -10.56
C LEU A 244 -21.34 -60.52 -10.19
N SER A 245 -20.37 -60.53 -11.10
CA SER A 245 -19.23 -59.61 -11.03
C SER A 245 -19.28 -58.62 -12.20
N VAL A 246 -19.74 -57.41 -11.88
CA VAL A 246 -19.52 -56.21 -12.69
C VAL A 246 -18.05 -55.82 -12.54
N ASP A 247 -17.38 -55.59 -13.66
CA ASP A 247 -16.02 -55.08 -13.75
C ASP A 247 -15.79 -53.93 -12.76
N THR A 248 -14.92 -54.17 -11.78
CA THR A 248 -14.45 -53.16 -10.84
C THR A 248 -13.01 -52.87 -11.20
N GLU A 249 -12.80 -51.69 -11.79
CA GLU A 249 -11.47 -51.12 -12.01
C GLU A 249 -10.61 -51.28 -10.75
N ALA A 250 -9.39 -51.80 -10.93
CA ALA A 250 -8.46 -52.06 -9.85
C ALA A 250 -8.15 -50.77 -9.08
N LYS A 251 -8.66 -50.65 -7.85
CA LYS A 251 -8.42 -49.49 -6.97
C LYS A 251 -7.04 -49.59 -6.32
N GLU A 252 -6.10 -48.80 -6.78
CA GLU A 252 -4.78 -48.62 -6.15
C GLU A 252 -4.89 -47.72 -4.90
N THR A 253 -4.04 -47.97 -3.90
CA THR A 253 -4.00 -47.17 -2.66
C THR A 253 -2.91 -46.12 -2.77
N TYR A 254 -3.30 -44.83 -2.69
CA TYR A 254 -2.38 -43.70 -2.72
C TYR A 254 -2.23 -43.08 -1.32
N ALA A 255 -1.04 -42.59 -0.99
CA ALA A 255 -0.76 -41.89 0.26
C ALA A 255 -0.48 -40.41 -0.02
N ALA A 256 -1.15 -39.51 0.71
CA ALA A 256 -0.90 -38.07 0.66
C ALA A 256 -0.20 -37.64 1.96
N ILE A 257 0.98 -37.03 1.84
CA ILE A 257 1.77 -36.54 2.97
C ILE A 257 1.57 -35.02 3.05
N ILE A 258 1.23 -34.53 4.25
CA ILE A 258 1.06 -33.10 4.52
C ILE A 258 2.07 -32.72 5.60
N GLU A 259 3.06 -31.90 5.23
CA GLU A 259 4.02 -31.34 6.19
C GLU A 259 3.44 -30.06 6.80
N LEU A 260 3.43 -30.00 8.13
CA LEU A 260 2.89 -28.88 8.90
C LEU A 260 4.02 -28.22 9.70
N LEU A 261 4.25 -26.93 9.45
CA LEU A 261 5.12 -26.12 10.29
C LEU A 261 4.30 -25.48 11.41
N ALA A 262 4.05 -26.26 12.46
CA ALA A 262 3.16 -25.87 13.56
C ALA A 262 3.66 -26.41 14.91
N THR A 263 3.19 -25.83 16.00
CA THR A 263 3.43 -26.39 17.34
C THR A 263 2.68 -27.73 17.52
N PRO A 264 3.07 -28.60 18.47
CA PRO A 264 2.40 -29.90 18.66
C PRO A 264 0.88 -29.79 18.90
N VAL A 265 0.45 -28.73 19.59
CA VAL A 265 -0.97 -28.47 19.87
C VAL A 265 -1.72 -28.03 18.62
N GLU A 266 -1.08 -27.23 17.77
CA GLU A 266 -1.63 -26.79 16.47
C GLU A 266 -1.69 -27.94 15.46
N ALA A 267 -0.70 -28.82 15.44
CA ALA A 267 -0.69 -30.02 14.61
C ALA A 267 -1.82 -30.99 15.03
N GLU A 268 -2.04 -31.20 16.33
CA GLU A 268 -3.14 -32.04 16.83
C GLU A 268 -4.52 -31.45 16.52
N THR A 269 -4.68 -30.13 16.65
CA THR A 269 -5.97 -29.46 16.37
C THR A 269 -6.28 -29.49 14.86
N PHE A 270 -5.29 -29.28 14.00
CA PHE A 270 -5.42 -29.44 12.56
C PHE A 270 -5.78 -30.89 12.19
N PHE A 271 -5.10 -31.88 12.77
CA PHE A 271 -5.39 -33.29 12.51
C PHE A 271 -6.81 -33.70 12.95
N ARG A 272 -7.29 -33.20 14.10
CA ARG A 272 -8.68 -33.43 14.54
C ARG A 272 -9.70 -32.81 13.60
N ALA A 273 -9.44 -31.59 13.11
CA ALA A 273 -10.30 -30.93 12.13
C ALA A 273 -10.35 -31.70 10.80
N LEU A 274 -9.20 -32.17 10.32
CA LEU A 274 -9.09 -32.94 9.08
C LEU A 274 -9.81 -34.29 9.20
N ARG A 275 -9.63 -35.01 10.32
CA ARG A 275 -10.36 -36.26 10.58
C ARG A 275 -11.87 -36.01 10.69
N SER A 276 -12.30 -34.94 11.36
CA SER A 276 -13.72 -34.59 11.46
C SER A 276 -14.34 -34.32 10.09
N ALA A 277 -13.65 -33.55 9.23
CA ALA A 277 -14.16 -33.16 7.92
C ALA A 277 -14.23 -34.35 6.93
N TYR A 278 -13.30 -35.30 7.00
CA TYR A 278 -13.14 -36.34 5.98
C TYR A 278 -13.42 -37.77 6.46
N SER A 279 -13.82 -37.96 7.73
CA SER A 279 -14.19 -39.28 8.29
C SER A 279 -15.34 -40.00 7.57
N GLY A 280 -16.23 -39.26 6.89
CA GLY A 280 -17.33 -39.83 6.11
C GLY A 280 -17.02 -40.02 4.63
N ASN A 281 -15.80 -39.73 4.18
CA ASN A 281 -15.45 -39.83 2.76
C ASN A 281 -15.06 -41.28 2.40
N PRO A 282 -15.76 -41.93 1.44
CA PRO A 282 -15.52 -43.33 1.07
C PRO A 282 -14.15 -43.57 0.41
N LEU A 283 -13.41 -42.52 0.06
CA LEU A 283 -12.07 -42.58 -0.51
C LEU A 283 -10.96 -42.59 0.56
N VAL A 284 -11.27 -42.21 1.81
CA VAL A 284 -10.26 -42.09 2.87
C VAL A 284 -10.28 -43.32 3.77
N ARG A 285 -9.24 -44.15 3.68
CA ARG A 285 -9.15 -45.41 4.44
C ARG A 285 -8.55 -45.24 5.83
N THR A 286 -7.56 -44.36 5.98
CA THR A 286 -6.80 -44.23 7.24
C THR A 286 -6.27 -42.81 7.41
N PHE A 287 -6.22 -42.31 8.66
CA PHE A 287 -5.53 -41.07 9.02
C PHE A 287 -4.38 -41.42 9.99
N GLN A 288 -3.19 -40.91 9.71
CA GLN A 288 -2.01 -41.08 10.57
C GLN A 288 -1.37 -39.72 10.81
N LEU A 289 -0.96 -39.47 12.06
CA LEU A 289 -0.16 -38.30 12.44
C LEU A 289 1.19 -38.82 12.91
N GLU A 290 2.22 -38.59 12.12
CA GLU A 290 3.60 -38.93 12.45
C GLU A 290 4.40 -37.64 12.63
N LYS A 291 5.32 -37.64 13.61
CA LYS A 291 6.27 -36.55 13.76
C LYS A 291 7.44 -36.85 12.83
N ALA A 292 7.65 -35.97 11.84
CA ALA A 292 8.84 -36.00 10.99
C ALA A 292 10.13 -35.80 11.80
#